data_AF-A0A1Q6RDA1-F1
#
_entry.id   AF-A0A1Q6RDA1-F1
#
_cell.length_a   1.000
_cell.length_b   1.000
_cell.length_c   1.000
_cell.angle_alpha   90.00
_cell.angle_beta   90.00
_cell.angle_gamma   90.00
#
_symmetry.space_group_name_H-M   'P 1'
#
loop_
_entity.id
_entity.type
_entity.pdbx_description
1 polymer ?
#
loop_
_entity_poly.entity_id
_entity_poly.type
_entity_poly.pdbx_seq_one_letter_code
_entity_poly.pdbx_strand_id
1 'polypeptide(L)'
;MDDIGAVNIYVYRSTDNEHFYYLRTFSYEDFPAMMTHNAYYYSKTPITFQGVAGCYYYANVDVYAAKDGSSSTRTYMTNVVQAAN
;
A
#
# COMPACT_ATOMS: atom_id res chain seq x y z
N MET A 1 19.42 -3.74 -0.45
CA MET A 1 18.83 -2.51 0.05
C MET A 1 18.90 -2.57 1.55
N ASP A 2 19.27 -1.47 2.19
CA ASP A 2 19.30 -1.36 3.65
C ASP A 2 17.86 -1.47 4.16
N ASP A 3 16.94 -0.77 3.46
CA ASP A 3 15.50 -0.84 3.65
C ASP A 3 14.79 -0.94 2.29
N ILE A 4 13.78 -1.79 2.17
CA ILE A 4 12.92 -1.88 1.00
C ILE A 4 11.52 -2.36 1.37
N GLY A 5 10.49 -1.69 0.85
CA GLY A 5 9.12 -2.04 1.14
C GLY A 5 8.12 -0.94 0.83
N ALA A 6 6.98 -0.98 1.51
CA ALA A 6 5.96 0.06 1.47
C ALA A 6 6.00 0.88 2.77
N VAL A 7 6.10 2.20 2.66
CA VAL A 7 6.08 3.10 3.83
C VAL A 7 4.64 3.41 4.22
N ASN A 8 3.82 3.80 3.25
CA ASN A 8 2.41 4.09 3.44
C ASN A 8 1.56 3.40 2.36
N ILE A 9 0.42 2.86 2.77
CA ILE A 9 -0.64 2.38 1.88
C ILE A 9 -1.90 3.18 2.20
N TYR A 10 -2.33 4.03 1.28
CA TYR A 10 -3.55 4.82 1.37
C TYR A 10 -4.68 4.10 0.64
N VAL A 11 -5.72 3.68 1.36
CA VAL A 11 -6.88 3.04 0.77
C VAL A 11 -7.96 4.07 0.51
N TYR A 12 -8.51 4.02 -0.70
CA TYR A 12 -9.64 4.83 -1.12
C TYR A 12 -10.84 3.93 -1.39
N ARG A 13 -12.04 4.45 -1.13
CA ARG A 13 -13.31 3.75 -1.33
C ARG A 13 -14.26 4.58 -2.18
N SER A 14 -14.99 3.91 -3.05
CA SER A 14 -16.11 4.46 -3.79
C SER A 14 -17.33 3.53 -3.66
N THR A 15 -18.53 4.10 -3.72
CA THR A 15 -19.81 3.36 -3.81
C THR A 15 -20.39 3.33 -5.22
N ASP A 16 -19.84 4.13 -6.14
CA ASP A 16 -20.33 4.35 -7.51
C ASP A 16 -19.29 4.03 -8.60
N ASN A 17 -18.07 3.64 -8.21
CA ASN A 17 -16.91 3.44 -9.07
C ASN A 17 -16.40 4.69 -9.80
N GLU A 18 -16.85 5.88 -9.40
CA GLU A 18 -16.47 7.15 -10.03
C GLU A 18 -15.82 8.09 -9.00
N HIS A 19 -16.45 8.24 -7.84
CA HIS A 19 -16.00 9.15 -6.79
C HIS A 19 -15.35 8.36 -5.65
N PHE A 20 -14.03 8.51 -5.56
CA PHE A 20 -13.23 7.84 -4.53
C PHE A 20 -12.86 8.79 -3.41
N TYR A 21 -13.11 8.34 -2.18
CA TYR A 21 -12.78 9.07 -0.97
C TYR A 21 -11.71 8.31 -0.19
N TYR A 22 -10.80 9.05 0.42
CA TYR A 22 -9.83 8.49 1.34
C TYR A 22 -10.55 7.77 2.48
N LEU A 23 -10.17 6.53 2.74
CA LEU A 23 -10.74 5.70 3.80
C LEU A 23 -9.78 5.55 4.99
N ARG A 24 -8.54 5.12 4.74
CA ARG A 24 -7.52 4.94 5.79
C ARG A 24 -6.11 4.83 5.22
N THR A 25 -5.13 4.97 6.10
CA THR A 25 -3.71 4.69 5.84
C THR A 25 -3.25 3.49 6.67
N PHE A 26 -2.38 2.66 6.08
CA PHE A 26 -1.52 1.72 6.80
C PHE A 26 -0.08 2.24 6.70
N SER A 27 0.55 2.50 7.85
CA SER A 27 1.95 2.93 7.93
C SER A 27 2.85 1.76 8.34
N TYR A 28 4.07 1.70 7.82
CA TYR A 28 5.06 0.70 8.24
C TYR A 28 5.41 0.79 9.74
N GLU A 29 5.22 1.96 10.37
CA GLU A 29 5.44 2.13 11.82
C GLU A 29 4.47 1.28 12.65
N ASP A 30 3.20 1.24 12.22
CA ASP A 30 2.16 0.42 12.84
C ASP A 30 2.19 -1.03 12.33
N PHE A 31 2.66 -1.23 11.09
CA PHE A 31 2.72 -2.51 10.40
C PHE A 31 4.14 -2.80 9.88
N PRO A 32 5.08 -3.18 10.76
CA PRO A 32 6.50 -3.35 10.40
C PRO A 32 6.75 -4.36 9.27
N ALA A 33 5.84 -5.32 9.08
CA ALA A 33 5.91 -6.30 7.99
C ALA A 33 5.86 -5.67 6.58
N MET A 34 5.43 -4.42 6.45
CA MET A 34 5.46 -3.65 5.20
C MET A 34 6.88 -3.26 4.76
N MET A 35 7.85 -3.28 5.68
CA MET A 35 9.25 -2.97 5.42
C MET A 35 10.12 -4.20 5.64
N THR A 36 11.17 -4.35 4.83
CA THR A 36 12.19 -5.39 5.04
C THR A 36 13.57 -4.74 5.00
N HIS A 37 14.43 -5.21 5.89
CA HIS A 37 15.80 -4.72 6.03
C HIS A 37 16.80 -5.67 5.38
N ASN A 38 17.91 -5.15 4.88
CA ASN A 38 19.03 -5.93 4.31
C ASN A 38 18.59 -6.95 3.25
N ALA A 39 17.67 -6.55 2.37
CA ALA A 39 17.11 -7.42 1.33
C ALA A 39 17.36 -6.87 -0.08
N TYR A 40 17.50 -7.77 -1.05
CA TYR A 40 17.67 -7.38 -2.46
C TYR A 40 16.35 -6.93 -3.11
N TYR A 41 15.23 -7.58 -2.74
CA TYR A 41 13.90 -7.30 -3.26
C TYR A 41 12.83 -7.48 -2.18
N TYR A 42 11.66 -6.88 -2.41
CA TYR A 42 10.47 -7.06 -1.60
C TYR A 42 9.28 -7.41 -2.49
N SER A 43 8.64 -8.56 -2.23
CA SER A 43 7.46 -9.03 -2.96
C SER A 43 6.62 -9.89 -2.02
N LYS A 44 5.83 -9.22 -1.17
CA LYS A 44 4.95 -9.86 -0.19
C LYS A 44 3.62 -9.11 -0.16
N THR A 45 2.60 -9.74 0.42
CA THR A 45 1.32 -9.12 0.77
C THR A 45 1.35 -8.75 2.25
N PRO A 46 1.83 -7.55 2.63
CA PRO A 46 2.00 -7.22 4.05
C PRO A 46 0.69 -6.95 4.77
N ILE A 47 -0.35 -6.52 4.05
CA ILE A 47 -1.64 -6.11 4.59
C ILE A 47 -2.74 -6.85 3.84
N THR A 48 -3.70 -7.38 4.60
CA THR A 48 -5.00 -7.80 4.08
C THR A 48 -6.05 -6.82 4.58
N PHE A 49 -6.88 -6.33 3.67
CA PHE A 49 -7.96 -5.40 3.98
C PHE A 49 -9.29 -6.03 3.54
N GLN A 50 -10.24 -6.12 4.48
CA GLN A 50 -11.58 -6.63 4.20
C GLN A 50 -12.49 -5.45 3.83
N GLY A 51 -12.94 -5.43 2.58
CA GLY A 51 -13.86 -4.43 2.06
C GLY A 51 -15.32 -4.75 2.38
N VAL A 52 -16.18 -3.75 2.24
CA VAL A 52 -17.64 -3.93 2.22
C VAL A 52 -18.08 -4.31 0.81
N ALA A 53 -18.81 -5.42 0.68
CA ALA A 53 -19.31 -5.91 -0.59
C ALA A 53 -20.10 -4.85 -1.37
N GLY A 54 -19.91 -4.82 -2.69
CA GLY A 54 -20.51 -3.83 -3.59
C GLY A 54 -19.77 -2.48 -3.66
N CYS A 55 -18.87 -2.19 -2.73
CA CYS A 55 -18.00 -1.01 -2.80
C CYS A 55 -16.75 -1.29 -3.64
N TYR A 56 -16.18 -0.23 -4.20
CA TYR A 56 -14.96 -0.24 -5.00
C TYR A 56 -13.80 0.34 -4.20
N TYR A 57 -12.61 -0.20 -4.40
CA TYR A 57 -11.41 0.20 -3.68
C TYR A 57 -10.21 0.27 -4.62
N TYR A 58 -9.33 1.22 -4.37
CA TYR A 58 -7.94 1.18 -4.84
C TYR A 58 -7.03 1.63 -3.71
N ALA A 59 -5.72 1.39 -3.87
CA ALA A 59 -4.72 1.94 -2.97
C ALA A 59 -3.66 2.73 -3.72
N ASN A 60 -3.18 3.81 -3.11
CA ASN A 60 -1.90 4.42 -3.44
C ASN A 60 -0.86 3.88 -2.46
N VAL A 61 0.25 3.35 -2.99
CA VAL A 61 1.31 2.72 -2.22
C VAL A 61 2.60 3.50 -2.42
N ASP A 62 3.12 4.07 -1.34
CA ASP A 62 4.44 4.68 -1.31
C ASP A 62 5.48 3.59 -1.12
N VAL A 63 6.12 3.21 -2.23
CA VAL A 63 7.20 2.23 -2.25
C VAL A 63 8.51 2.96 -1.99
N TYR A 64 9.30 2.42 -1.07
CA TYR A 64 10.56 2.97 -0.61
C TYR A 64 11.69 1.98 -0.82
N ALA A 65 12.85 2.51 -1.20
CA ALA A 65 14.10 1.79 -1.17
C ALA A 65 15.23 2.71 -0.69
N ALA A 66 16.04 2.20 0.23
CA ALA A 66 17.27 2.83 0.70
C ALA A 66 18.47 1.92 0.49
N LYS A 67 19.60 2.54 0.16
CA LYS A 67 20.89 1.86 0.03
C LYS A 67 22.03 2.85 0.22
N ASP A 68 23.00 2.46 1.04
CA ASP A 68 24.25 3.18 1.28
C ASP A 68 24.00 4.65 1.68
N GLY A 69 23.00 4.87 2.55
CA GLY A 69 22.63 6.19 3.07
C GLY A 69 21.83 7.07 2.09
N SER A 70 21.51 6.59 0.89
CA SER A 70 20.63 7.26 -0.07
C SER A 70 19.29 6.55 -0.16
N SER A 71 18.21 7.27 -0.49
CA SER A 71 16.88 6.67 -0.60
C SER A 71 16.02 7.28 -1.71
N SER A 72 14.97 6.55 -2.09
CA SER A 72 13.97 6.99 -3.05
C SER A 72 12.60 6.46 -2.68
N THR A 73 11.58 7.32 -2.80
CA THR A 73 10.18 6.97 -2.61
C THR A 73 9.42 7.22 -3.91
N ARG A 74 8.53 6.30 -4.27
CA ARG A 74 7.64 6.42 -5.42
C ARG A 74 6.25 5.92 -5.08
N THR A 75 5.24 6.65 -5.53
CA THR A 75 3.84 6.28 -5.32
C THR A 75 3.30 5.51 -6.52
N TYR A 76 2.65 4.39 -6.26
CA TYR A 76 1.99 3.56 -7.28
C TYR A 76 0.53 3.33 -6.91
N MET A 77 -0.35 3.53 -7.89
CA MET A 77 -1.78 3.25 -7.75
C MET A 77 -2.04 1.79 -8.12
N THR A 78 -2.82 1.08 -7.31
CA THR A 78 -3.34 -0.24 -7.69
C THR A 78 -4.50 -0.10 -8.67
N ASN A 79 -4.83 -1.19 -9.36
CA ASN A 79 -6.13 -1.27 -10.04
C ASN A 79 -7.27 -1.09 -9.05
N VAL A 80 -8.38 -0.55 -9.53
CA VAL A 80 -9.64 -0.54 -8.80
C VAL A 80 -10.20 -1.95 -8.76
N VAL A 81 -10.65 -2.39 -7.59
CA VAL A 81 -11.31 -3.69 -7.38
C VAL A 81 -12.64 -3.48 -6.68
N GLN A 82 -13.67 -4.23 -7.08
CA GLN A 82 -14.93 -4.29 -6.35
C GLN A 82 -14.84 -5.39 -5.30
N ALA A 83 -15.19 -5.08 -4.05
CA ALA A 83 -15.29 -6.11 -3.02
C ALA A 83 -16.53 -6.98 -3.29
N ALA A 84 -16.31 -8.29 -3.37
CA ALA A 84 -17.35 -9.30 -3.51
C ALA A 84 -17.58 -10.03 -2.18
N ASN A 85 -18.74 -10.68 -2.06
CA ASN A 85 -19.04 -11.62 -0.98
C ASN A 85 -18.27 -12.94 -1.14
#